data_AF-A0A920U4E8-F1
#
_entry.id   AF-A0A920U4E8-F1
#
_cell.length_a   1.000
_cell.length_b   1.000
_cell.length_c   1.000
_cell.angle_alpha   90.00
_cell.angle_beta   90.00
_cell.angle_gamma   90.00
#
_symmetry.space_group_name_H-M   'P 1'
#
loop_
_entity.id
_entity.type
_entity.pdbx_description
1 polymer ?
#
loop_
_entity_poly.entity_id
_entity_poly.type
_entity_poly.pdbx_seq_one_letter_code
_entity_poly.pdbx_strand_id
1 'polypeptide(L)'
;MIEAIGTVALFRNVTGRTYLLAVAILGTCALFILAWVSPTFPGDESVLIRFQSIRTDWLDVIAIILADFVVIWVFLPVIGVLMLFMLRTRRLADGVMVVSGLFVIGVGYGLKVVIDRPRPDYQIFDPIQSSLSFPSGHSLMAVIFGGLLIYLVESWVKWLMVRRAIQVALVLMVIAMGASRV
;
A
#
# COMPACT_ATOMS: atom_id res chain seq x y z
N MET A 1 -20.12 5.33 -41.59
CA MET A 1 -18.65 5.40 -41.81
C MET A 1 -17.93 6.42 -40.90
N ILE A 2 -18.60 7.03 -39.91
CA ILE A 2 -18.01 8.06 -39.03
C ILE A 2 -17.67 7.50 -37.62
N GLU A 3 -18.30 6.40 -37.18
CA GLU A 3 -18.06 5.81 -35.86
C GLU A 3 -16.73 5.05 -35.71
N ALA A 4 -16.17 4.52 -36.81
CA ALA A 4 -14.93 3.74 -36.76
C ALA A 4 -13.66 4.60 -36.58
N ILE A 5 -13.74 5.92 -36.81
CA ILE A 5 -12.59 6.82 -36.71
C ILE A 5 -12.37 7.28 -35.25
N GLY A 6 -13.44 7.33 -34.44
CA GLY A 6 -13.36 7.73 -33.03
C GLY A 6 -12.75 6.67 -32.11
N THR A 7 -13.04 5.39 -32.34
CA THR A 7 -12.51 4.27 -31.53
C THR A 7 -11.03 4.03 -31.77
N VAL A 8 -10.54 4.19 -33.01
CA VAL A 8 -9.12 4.01 -33.35
C VAL A 8 -8.24 5.13 -32.76
N ALA A 9 -8.77 6.35 -32.61
CA ALA A 9 -8.05 7.47 -32.01
C ALA A 9 -7.87 7.33 -30.48
N LEU A 10 -8.80 6.66 -29.80
CA LEU A 10 -8.81 6.51 -28.34
C LEU A 10 -7.67 5.58 -27.84
N PHE A 11 -7.29 4.58 -28.66
CA PHE A 11 -6.18 3.66 -28.36
C PHE A 11 -4.81 4.14 -28.85
N ARG A 12 -4.75 5.21 -29.66
CA ARG A 12 -3.50 5.67 -30.28
C ARG A 12 -2.57 6.41 -29.32
N ASN A 13 -3.09 6.90 -28.19
CA ASN A 13 -2.31 7.60 -27.15
C ASN A 13 -2.08 6.76 -25.89
N VAL A 14 -2.26 5.44 -25.96
CA VAL A 14 -1.99 4.55 -24.83
C VAL A 14 -0.47 4.37 -24.70
N THR A 15 0.14 5.22 -23.88
CA THR A 15 1.56 5.12 -23.51
C THR A 15 1.83 3.82 -22.74
N GLY A 16 3.09 3.38 -22.67
CA GLY A 16 3.47 2.21 -21.85
C GLY A 16 3.05 2.33 -20.38
N ARG A 17 2.95 3.57 -19.85
CA ARG A 17 2.47 3.84 -18.49
C ARG A 17 1.00 3.49 -18.30
N THR A 18 0.15 3.78 -19.29
CA THR A 18 -1.28 3.43 -19.22
C THR A 18 -1.51 1.92 -19.29
N TYR A 19 -0.70 1.18 -20.05
CA TYR A 19 -0.73 -0.29 -20.03
C TYR A 19 -0.31 -0.86 -18.68
N LEU A 20 0.78 -0.35 -18.10
CA LEU A 20 1.24 -0.78 -16.77
C LEU A 20 0.18 -0.52 -15.69
N LEU A 21 -0.48 0.64 -15.72
CA LEU A 21 -1.57 0.96 -14.81
C LEU A 21 -2.77 0.03 -15.00
N ALA A 22 -3.18 -0.23 -16.24
CA ALA A 22 -4.28 -1.15 -16.53
C ALA A 22 -3.97 -2.57 -16.03
N VAL A 23 -2.76 -3.07 -16.28
CA VAL A 23 -2.31 -4.37 -15.78
C VAL A 23 -2.27 -4.41 -14.26
N ALA A 24 -1.78 -3.35 -13.60
CA ALA A 24 -1.75 -3.28 -12.14
C ALA A 24 -3.16 -3.27 -11.53
N ILE A 25 -4.10 -2.53 -12.13
CA ILE A 25 -5.50 -2.48 -11.69
C ILE A 25 -6.14 -3.86 -11.87
N LEU A 26 -6.02 -4.46 -13.06
CA LEU A 26 -6.58 -5.77 -13.35
C LEU A 26 -5.98 -6.85 -12.45
N GLY A 27 -4.67 -6.82 -12.21
CA GLY A 27 -3.99 -7.72 -11.29
C GLY A 27 -4.47 -7.54 -9.85
N THR A 28 -4.68 -6.29 -9.41
CA THR A 28 -5.25 -6.01 -8.08
C THR A 28 -6.66 -6.56 -7.98
N CYS A 29 -7.54 -6.29 -8.96
CA CYS A 29 -8.89 -6.86 -8.98
C CYS A 29 -8.89 -8.39 -8.97
N ALA A 30 -8.01 -9.01 -9.76
CA ALA A 30 -7.85 -10.47 -9.78
C ALA A 30 -7.41 -11.01 -8.41
N LEU A 31 -6.49 -10.34 -7.70
CA LEU A 31 -6.10 -10.71 -6.34
C LEU A 31 -7.25 -10.59 -5.34
N PHE A 32 -8.08 -9.54 -5.44
CA PHE A 32 -9.27 -9.39 -4.59
C PHE A 32 -10.32 -10.48 -4.87
N ILE A 33 -10.53 -10.85 -6.13
CA ILE A 33 -11.44 -11.96 -6.52
C ILE A 33 -10.88 -13.29 -6.02
N LEU A 34 -9.58 -13.54 -6.22
CA LEU A 34 -8.91 -14.75 -5.75
C LEU A 34 -8.96 -14.85 -4.21
N ALA A 35 -8.81 -13.72 -3.50
CA ALA A 35 -8.93 -13.65 -2.04
C ALA A 35 -10.34 -13.95 -1.55
N TRP A 36 -11.36 -13.65 -2.36
CA TRP A 36 -12.75 -13.97 -2.08
C TRP A 36 -13.04 -15.45 -2.29
N VAL A 37 -12.55 -16.02 -3.38
CA VAL A 37 -12.87 -17.40 -3.80
C VAL A 37 -12.04 -18.44 -3.03
N SER A 38 -10.80 -18.11 -2.67
CA SER A 38 -9.85 -19.06 -2.07
C SER A 38 -9.51 -18.69 -0.62
N PRO A 39 -9.68 -19.63 0.34
CA PRO A 39 -9.31 -19.39 1.75
C PRO A 39 -7.81 -19.18 1.96
N THR A 40 -6.96 -19.75 1.11
CA THR A 40 -5.49 -19.63 1.10
C THR A 40 -4.97 -19.53 -0.32
N PHE A 41 -3.98 -18.68 -0.57
CA PHE A 41 -3.33 -18.68 -1.89
C PHE A 41 -2.37 -19.87 -1.98
N PRO A 42 -2.31 -20.54 -3.15
CA PRO A 42 -1.36 -21.62 -3.35
C PRO A 42 0.09 -21.09 -3.19
N GLY A 43 0.83 -21.66 -2.24
CA GLY A 43 2.21 -21.27 -1.92
C GLY A 43 2.38 -20.37 -0.70
N ASP A 44 1.33 -19.73 -0.19
CA ASP A 44 1.38 -18.84 0.98
C ASP A 44 2.00 -19.54 2.20
N GLU A 45 1.55 -20.76 2.50
CA GLU A 45 1.99 -21.54 3.66
C GLU A 45 3.49 -21.84 3.62
N SER A 46 4.01 -22.26 2.46
CA SER A 46 5.43 -22.57 2.29
C SER A 46 6.34 -21.34 2.46
N VAL A 47 5.87 -20.18 1.99
CA VAL A 47 6.58 -18.90 2.14
C VAL A 47 6.54 -18.47 3.60
N LEU A 48 5.37 -18.56 4.24
CA LEU A 48 5.16 -18.18 5.63
C LEU A 48 6.08 -18.99 6.56
N ILE A 49 6.09 -20.33 6.43
CA ILE A 49 6.95 -21.20 7.25
C ILE A 49 8.43 -20.85 7.05
N ARG A 50 8.85 -20.59 5.81
CA ARG A 50 10.24 -20.22 5.51
C ARG A 50 10.62 -18.88 6.13
N PHE A 51 9.75 -17.88 6.07
CA PHE A 51 10.00 -16.58 6.71
C PHE A 51 10.03 -16.71 8.24
N GLN A 52 9.09 -17.46 8.82
CA GLN A 52 9.05 -17.72 10.26
C GLN A 52 10.29 -18.47 10.77
N SER A 53 10.91 -19.32 9.93
CA SER A 53 12.14 -20.04 10.30
C SER A 53 13.37 -19.14 10.52
N ILE A 54 13.34 -17.90 10.04
CA ILE A 54 14.44 -16.93 10.16
C ILE A 54 14.23 -16.02 11.40
N ARG A 55 13.11 -16.16 12.14
CA ARG A 55 12.82 -15.32 13.32
C ARG A 55 13.89 -15.43 14.39
N THR A 56 14.12 -14.29 15.03
CA THR A 56 14.93 -14.13 16.23
C THR A 56 14.28 -13.07 17.11
N ASP A 57 14.55 -13.08 18.42
CA ASP A 57 13.95 -12.14 19.38
C ASP A 57 14.18 -10.67 18.99
N TRP A 58 15.34 -10.34 18.41
CA TRP A 58 15.64 -8.98 17.97
C TRP A 58 14.92 -8.59 16.68
N LEU A 59 14.69 -9.53 15.76
CA LEU A 59 13.89 -9.28 14.56
C LEU A 59 12.43 -9.03 14.93
N ASP A 60 11.93 -9.69 15.96
CA ASP A 60 10.57 -9.48 16.47
C ASP A 60 10.38 -8.09 17.05
N VAL A 61 11.33 -7.60 17.86
CA VAL A 61 11.31 -6.24 18.38
C VAL A 61 11.28 -5.22 17.23
N ILE A 62 12.11 -5.41 16.19
CA ILE A 62 12.10 -4.54 15.01
C ILE A 62 10.76 -4.62 14.27
N ALA A 63 10.20 -5.82 14.09
CA ALA A 63 8.93 -6.04 13.42
C ALA A 63 7.77 -5.34 14.15
N ILE A 64 7.75 -5.41 15.48
CA ILE A 64 6.77 -4.72 16.34
C ILE A 64 6.92 -3.21 16.21
N ILE A 65 8.15 -2.67 16.33
CA ILE A 65 8.39 -1.22 16.19
C ILE A 65 7.96 -0.72 14.82
N LEU A 66 8.29 -1.46 13.76
CA LEU A 66 7.87 -1.13 12.40
C LEU A 66 6.36 -1.18 12.23
N ALA A 67 5.69 -2.19 12.81
CA ALA A 67 4.23 -2.28 12.78
C ALA A 67 3.59 -1.10 13.54
N ASP A 68 4.14 -0.74 14.69
CA ASP A 68 3.62 0.34 15.53
C ASP A 68 3.87 1.74 14.94
N PHE A 69 4.91 1.91 14.11
CA PHE A 69 5.27 3.19 13.53
C PHE A 69 4.20 3.79 12.59
N VAL A 70 3.41 2.93 11.91
CA VAL A 70 2.32 3.36 11.01
C VAL A 70 0.96 3.29 11.69
N VAL A 71 0.92 3.15 13.00
CA VAL A 71 -0.33 3.24 13.75
C VAL A 71 -0.97 4.61 13.54
N ILE A 72 -2.30 4.61 13.55
CA ILE A 72 -3.19 5.77 13.43
C ILE A 72 -2.69 7.01 14.18
N TRP A 73 -2.06 6.82 15.34
CA TRP A 73 -1.55 7.87 16.22
C TRP A 73 -0.39 8.68 15.63
N VAL A 74 0.45 8.09 14.77
CA VAL A 74 1.53 8.81 14.08
C VAL A 74 1.06 9.27 12.70
N PHE A 75 0.30 8.41 12.01
CA PHE A 75 -0.17 8.67 10.65
C PHE A 75 -1.11 9.88 10.56
N LEU A 76 -2.15 9.96 11.41
CA LEU A 76 -3.15 11.02 11.31
C LEU A 76 -2.58 12.43 11.59
N PRO A 77 -1.74 12.65 12.63
CA PRO A 77 -1.14 13.96 12.85
C PRO A 77 -0.24 14.40 11.69
N VAL A 78 0.57 13.49 11.14
CA VAL A 78 1.46 13.82 10.02
C VAL A 78 0.66 14.23 8.79
N ILE A 79 -0.40 13.49 8.45
CA ILE A 79 -1.30 13.85 7.35
C ILE A 79 -1.99 15.19 7.62
N GLY A 80 -2.44 15.44 8.85
CA GLY A 80 -3.06 16.71 9.23
C GLY A 80 -2.12 17.91 9.04
N VAL A 81 -0.86 17.79 9.46
CA VAL A 81 0.16 18.82 9.27
C VAL A 81 0.47 19.04 7.79
N LEU A 82 0.62 17.96 7.00
CA LEU A 82 0.85 18.05 5.56
C LEU A 82 -0.32 18.73 4.85
N MET A 83 -1.56 18.39 5.21
CA MET A 83 -2.75 18.98 4.62
C MET A 83 -2.87 20.47 4.95
N LEU A 84 -2.61 20.86 6.21
CA LEU A 84 -2.56 22.27 6.60
C LEU A 84 -1.47 23.03 5.83
N PHE A 85 -0.29 22.46 5.69
CA PHE A 85 0.81 23.03 4.92
C PHE A 85 0.44 23.23 3.45
N MET A 86 -0.22 22.24 2.83
CA MET A 86 -0.68 22.33 1.44
C MET A 86 -1.74 23.41 1.24
N LEU A 87 -2.69 23.53 2.17
CA LEU A 87 -3.69 24.60 2.15
C LEU A 87 -3.03 25.99 2.26
N ARG A 88 -2.04 26.13 3.16
CA ARG A 88 -1.29 27.39 3.35
C ARG A 88 -0.44 27.76 2.15
N THR A 89 0.18 26.79 1.50
CA THR A 89 1.04 26.99 0.31
C THR A 89 0.27 26.96 -1.01
N ARG A 90 -1.06 26.84 -0.95
CA ARG A 90 -1.98 26.72 -2.10
C ARG A 90 -1.64 25.57 -3.06
N ARG A 91 -1.04 24.50 -2.54
CA ARG A 91 -0.73 23.26 -3.28
C ARG A 91 -1.92 22.31 -3.28
N LEU A 92 -3.06 22.79 -3.82
CA LEU A 92 -4.31 22.05 -3.79
C LEU A 92 -4.23 20.72 -4.57
N ALA A 93 -3.45 20.66 -5.65
CA ALA A 93 -3.24 19.43 -6.41
C ALA A 93 -2.61 18.31 -5.56
N ASP A 94 -1.58 18.63 -4.77
CA ASP A 94 -0.97 17.67 -3.87
C ASP A 94 -1.95 17.25 -2.76
N GLY A 95 -2.77 18.19 -2.26
CA GLY A 95 -3.82 17.93 -1.29
C GLY A 95 -4.89 16.97 -1.79
N VAL A 96 -5.33 17.12 -3.04
CA VAL A 96 -6.25 16.16 -3.70
C VAL A 96 -5.62 14.77 -3.77
N MET A 97 -4.32 14.69 -4.06
CA MET A 97 -3.63 13.41 -4.09
C MET A 97 -3.60 12.74 -2.70
N VAL A 98 -3.34 13.51 -1.64
CA VAL A 98 -3.39 13.01 -0.25
C VAL A 98 -4.79 12.47 0.08
N VAL A 99 -5.84 13.24 -0.22
CA VAL A 99 -7.23 12.84 0.02
C VAL A 99 -7.59 11.58 -0.77
N SER A 100 -7.15 11.47 -2.02
CA SER A 100 -7.38 10.27 -2.83
C SER A 100 -6.72 9.02 -2.23
N GLY A 101 -5.51 9.15 -1.66
CA GLY A 101 -4.83 8.07 -0.96
C GLY A 101 -5.60 7.61 0.29
N LEU A 102 -6.10 8.57 1.09
CA LEU A 102 -6.96 8.29 2.24
C LEU A 102 -8.26 7.59 1.84
N PHE A 103 -8.86 7.99 0.72
CA PHE A 103 -10.04 7.33 0.18
C PHE A 103 -9.75 5.85 -0.18
N VAL A 104 -8.63 5.57 -0.86
CA VAL A 104 -8.23 4.19 -1.19
C VAL A 104 -8.01 3.35 0.07
N ILE A 105 -7.39 3.92 1.10
CA ILE A 105 -7.24 3.28 2.42
C ILE A 105 -8.62 2.92 2.99
N GLY A 106 -9.57 3.86 2.98
CA GLY A 106 -10.93 3.65 3.48
C GLY A 106 -11.68 2.56 2.71
N VAL A 107 -11.57 2.56 1.38
CA VAL A 107 -12.13 1.51 0.51
C VAL A 107 -11.51 0.15 0.85
N GLY A 108 -10.19 0.08 1.06
CA GLY A 108 -9.52 -1.16 1.46
C GLY A 108 -10.01 -1.69 2.82
N TYR A 109 -10.29 -0.80 3.78
CA TYR A 109 -10.88 -1.20 5.05
C TYR A 109 -12.33 -1.68 4.88
N GLY A 110 -13.11 -1.03 4.02
CA GLY A 110 -14.47 -1.48 3.67
C GLY A 110 -14.47 -2.86 3.01
N LEU A 111 -13.59 -3.08 2.02
CA LEU A 111 -13.43 -4.38 1.35
C LEU A 111 -13.04 -5.49 2.33
N LYS A 112 -12.28 -5.15 3.38
CA LYS A 112 -11.92 -6.08 4.44
C LYS A 112 -13.18 -6.71 5.06
N VAL A 113 -14.16 -5.89 5.43
CA VAL A 113 -15.43 -6.31 6.03
C VAL A 113 -16.24 -7.18 5.08
N VAL A 114 -16.18 -6.91 3.78
CA VAL A 114 -16.94 -7.66 2.78
C VAL A 114 -16.33 -9.04 2.50
N ILE A 115 -15.00 -9.15 2.47
CA ILE A 115 -14.31 -10.41 2.17
C ILE A 115 -14.34 -11.38 3.37
N ASP A 116 -14.38 -10.84 4.59
CA ASP A 116 -14.52 -11.59 5.85
C ASP A 116 -13.57 -12.81 5.98
N ARG A 117 -12.36 -12.72 5.41
CA ARG A 117 -11.44 -13.86 5.35
C ARG A 117 -10.89 -14.19 6.74
N PRO A 118 -11.00 -15.45 7.21
CA PRO A 118 -10.35 -15.90 8.44
C PRO A 118 -8.82 -15.89 8.28
N ARG A 119 -8.10 -15.64 9.36
CA ARG A 119 -6.63 -15.78 9.36
C ARG A 119 -6.31 -17.29 9.37
N PRO A 120 -5.20 -17.73 8.75
CA PRO A 120 -4.84 -19.14 8.81
C PRO A 120 -4.48 -19.57 10.23
N ASP A 121 -4.95 -20.75 10.65
CA ASP A 121 -4.79 -21.30 12.02
C ASP A 121 -3.35 -21.71 12.37
N TYR A 122 -2.45 -21.77 11.39
CA TYR A 122 -1.04 -22.14 11.58
C TYR A 122 -0.15 -20.98 12.03
N GLN A 123 -0.72 -19.89 12.55
CA GLN A 123 0.06 -18.85 13.23
C GLN A 123 0.47 -19.37 14.62
N ILE A 124 1.78 -19.51 14.84
CA ILE A 124 2.38 -20.10 16.06
C ILE A 124 2.09 -19.27 17.33
N PHE A 125 1.64 -18.00 17.18
CA PHE A 125 1.21 -17.17 18.30
C PHE A 125 -0.06 -16.39 17.95
N ASP A 126 -0.97 -16.29 18.93
CA ASP A 126 -2.21 -15.54 18.86
C ASP A 126 -1.96 -14.10 18.40
N PRO A 127 -2.53 -13.66 17.26
CA PRO A 127 -2.60 -12.24 17.00
C PRO A 127 -3.56 -11.66 18.05
N ILE A 128 -3.03 -10.82 18.94
CA ILE A 128 -3.77 -9.92 19.87
C ILE A 128 -4.87 -9.09 19.15
N GLN A 129 -5.01 -9.20 17.84
CA GLN A 129 -6.00 -8.48 17.05
C GLN A 129 -6.89 -9.46 16.27
N SER A 130 -8.11 -9.60 16.77
CA SER A 130 -9.31 -10.24 16.22
C SER A 130 -9.78 -9.69 14.85
N SER A 131 -8.88 -9.23 13.98
CA SER A 131 -9.24 -8.63 12.70
C SER A 131 -8.70 -9.42 11.51
N LEU A 132 -9.64 -9.77 10.63
CA LEU A 132 -9.58 -10.06 9.19
C LEU A 132 -8.19 -10.01 8.54
N SER A 133 -7.87 -11.03 7.73
CA SER A 133 -6.54 -11.24 7.15
C SER A 133 -6.26 -10.43 5.89
N PHE A 134 -7.27 -10.11 5.09
CA PHE A 134 -7.07 -9.51 3.77
C PHE A 134 -7.95 -8.28 3.50
N PRO A 135 -7.38 -7.17 3.01
CA PRO A 135 -5.94 -6.88 2.90
C PRO A 135 -5.30 -6.55 4.27
N SER A 136 -3.97 -6.69 4.37
CA SER A 136 -3.22 -6.25 5.57
C SER A 136 -3.31 -4.73 5.71
N GLY A 137 -3.96 -4.25 6.78
CA GLY A 137 -4.14 -2.81 7.02
C GLY A 137 -2.80 -2.06 7.15
N HIS A 138 -1.84 -2.62 7.87
CA HIS A 138 -0.51 -2.00 8.03
C HIS A 138 0.27 -1.96 6.72
N SER A 139 0.20 -3.03 5.91
CA SER A 139 0.87 -3.07 4.60
C SER A 139 0.21 -2.13 3.59
N LEU A 140 -1.12 -2.05 3.58
CA LEU A 140 -1.88 -1.11 2.75
C LEU A 140 -1.52 0.34 3.11
N MET A 141 -1.51 0.67 4.40
CA MET A 141 -1.11 1.98 4.90
C MET A 141 0.34 2.28 4.54
N ALA A 142 1.28 1.34 4.72
CA ALA A 142 2.68 1.54 4.38
C ALA A 142 2.87 1.85 2.89
N VAL A 143 2.23 1.09 2.00
CA VAL A 143 2.33 1.32 0.55
C VAL A 143 1.74 2.66 0.15
N ILE A 144 0.53 3.00 0.61
CA ILE A 144 -0.15 4.23 0.21
C ILE A 144 0.54 5.45 0.82
N PHE A 145 0.87 5.40 2.11
CA PHE A 145 1.56 6.50 2.79
C PHE A 145 2.99 6.67 2.26
N GLY A 146 3.75 5.59 2.13
CA GLY A 146 5.09 5.61 1.57
C GLY A 146 5.11 6.12 0.14
N GLY A 147 4.17 5.68 -0.70
CA GLY A 147 4.02 6.15 -2.08
C GLY A 147 3.69 7.65 -2.16
N LEU A 148 2.80 8.13 -1.28
CA LEU A 148 2.48 9.55 -1.15
C LEU A 148 3.71 10.36 -0.74
N LEU A 149 4.47 9.91 0.25
CA LEU A 149 5.71 10.57 0.66
C LEU A 149 6.75 10.58 -0.47
N ILE A 150 6.90 9.50 -1.22
CA ILE A 150 7.80 9.43 -2.40
C ILE A 150 7.44 10.50 -3.44
N TYR A 151 6.15 10.67 -3.72
CA TYR A 151 5.65 11.72 -4.62
C TYR A 151 5.89 13.12 -4.06
N LEU A 152 5.62 13.35 -2.76
CA LEU A 152 5.86 14.65 -2.14
C LEU A 152 7.35 15.00 -2.15
N VAL A 153 8.22 14.01 -1.91
CA VAL A 153 9.67 14.17 -2.02
C VAL A 153 10.07 14.51 -3.46
N GLU A 154 9.45 13.90 -4.47
CA GLU A 154 9.71 14.24 -5.87
C GLU A 154 9.36 15.68 -6.20
N SER A 155 8.21 16.15 -5.71
CA SER A 155 7.67 17.48 -6.00
C SER A 155 8.30 18.58 -5.15
N TRP A 156 8.77 18.28 -3.94
CA TRP A 156 9.21 19.30 -2.98
C TRP A 156 10.74 19.38 -2.83
N VAL A 157 11.48 18.28 -3.03
CA VAL A 157 12.94 18.25 -2.86
C VAL A 157 13.65 18.56 -4.19
N LYS A 158 14.37 19.69 -4.23
CA LYS A 158 15.07 20.15 -5.44
C LYS A 158 16.39 19.39 -5.70
N TRP A 159 17.08 18.98 -4.64
CA TRP A 159 18.40 18.35 -4.74
C TRP A 159 18.26 16.88 -5.12
N LEU A 160 18.74 16.51 -6.32
CA LEU A 160 18.53 15.17 -6.89
C LEU A 160 19.06 14.05 -5.99
N MET A 161 20.26 14.19 -5.43
CA MET A 161 20.86 13.15 -4.58
C MET A 161 20.06 12.93 -3.30
N VAL A 162 19.69 14.02 -2.62
CA VAL A 162 18.88 13.97 -1.40
C VAL A 162 17.50 13.38 -1.69
N ARG A 163 16.86 13.82 -2.77
CA ARG A 163 15.57 13.30 -3.24
C ARG A 163 15.63 11.78 -3.44
N ARG A 164 16.61 11.29 -4.21
CA ARG A 164 16.74 9.86 -4.49
C ARG A 164 17.09 9.06 -3.23
N ALA A 165 17.96 9.57 -2.37
CA ALA A 165 18.28 8.93 -1.10
C ALA A 165 17.03 8.74 -0.21
N ILE A 166 16.22 9.80 -0.06
CA ILE A 166 14.97 9.72 0.71
C ILE A 166 13.98 8.74 0.06
N GLN A 167 13.82 8.77 -1.26
CA GLN A 167 12.92 7.84 -1.96
C GLN A 167 13.35 6.38 -1.80
N VAL A 168 14.65 6.08 -1.93
CA VAL A 168 15.19 4.73 -1.70
C VAL A 168 14.93 4.29 -0.25
N ALA A 169 15.18 5.17 0.73
CA ALA A 169 14.91 4.87 2.13
C ALA A 169 13.42 4.58 2.38
N LEU A 170 12.51 5.37 1.79
CA LEU A 170 11.07 5.14 1.89
C LEU A 170 10.65 3.82 1.25
N VAL A 171 11.18 3.47 0.07
CA VAL A 171 10.88 2.18 -0.57
C VAL A 171 11.35 1.01 0.31
N LEU A 172 12.58 1.09 0.84
CA LEU A 172 13.11 0.06 1.75
C LEU A 172 12.26 -0.06 3.01
N MET A 173 11.81 1.07 3.57
CA MET A 173 10.90 1.08 4.71
C MET A 173 9.58 0.38 4.38
N VAL A 174 8.94 0.67 3.25
CA VAL A 174 7.69 0.01 2.82
C VAL A 174 7.87 -1.49 2.67
N ILE A 175 8.98 -1.94 2.09
CA ILE A 175 9.30 -3.36 1.94
C ILE A 175 9.49 -4.00 3.32
N ALA A 176 10.26 -3.37 4.21
CA ALA A 176 10.50 -3.87 5.57
C ALA A 176 9.21 -3.98 6.38
N MET A 177 8.30 -3.01 6.25
CA MET A 177 6.98 -3.05 6.87
C MET A 177 6.05 -4.11 6.28
N GLY A 178 6.18 -4.42 5.00
CA GLY A 178 5.49 -5.56 4.39
C GLY A 178 6.01 -6.88 4.96
N ALA A 179 7.33 -7.03 5.03
CA ALA A 179 8.00 -8.22 5.55
C ALA A 179 7.72 -8.45 7.04
N SER A 180 7.57 -7.40 7.86
CA SER A 180 7.25 -7.54 9.29
C SER A 180 5.87 -8.13 9.60
N ARG A 181 5.02 -8.33 8.58
CA ARG A 181 3.66 -8.87 8.73
C ARG A 181 3.53 -10.34 8.32
N VAL A 182 4.61 -10.96 7.86
CA VAL A 182 4.72 -12.37 7.44
C VAL A 182 5.58 -13.11 8.46
#